data_AF-A0A0R1UAU8-F1
#
_entry.id   AF-A0A0R1UAU8-F1
#
_cell.length_a   1.000
_cell.length_b   1.000
_cell.length_c   1.000
_cell.angle_alpha   90.00
_cell.angle_beta   90.00
_cell.angle_gamma   90.00
#
_symmetry.space_group_name_H-M   'P 1'
#
loop_
_entity.id
_entity.type
_entity.pdbx_description
1 polymer ?
#
loop_
_entity_poly.entity_id
_entity_poly.type
_entity_poly.pdbx_seq_one_letter_code
_entity_poly.pdbx_strand_id
1 'polypeptide(L)'
;MFVTMSGFVQPNIVDDAHIIDKQTQQLINEKNNRYLQNKEQPQIAVITVKRLNKLTPKHLDQIKRTAFIVVGQKGKKRNVQIYSTKDLHAAFTAESRMNIIRAASKELRSQKNSEFNKGLRFVFRACATKIDMQYQYSLDKYDLSQSEQDKIDHPRRVALPIALALVVIVVALMYFFRRIRSNNPNSRQ
;
A
#
# COMPACT_ATOMS: atom_id res chain seq x y z
N MET A 1 7.85 2.95 40.24
CA MET A 1 7.74 1.67 39.51
C MET A 1 6.33 1.61 38.94
N PHE A 2 6.13 1.98 37.68
CA PHE A 2 4.80 1.98 37.06
C PHE A 2 4.56 0.62 36.40
N VAL A 3 3.64 -0.15 36.94
CA VAL A 3 3.18 -1.41 36.36
C VAL A 3 2.14 -1.06 35.30
N THR A 4 2.53 -1.06 34.04
CA THR A 4 1.59 -0.90 32.92
C THR A 4 0.71 -2.14 32.86
N MET A 5 -0.59 -1.96 33.11
CA MET A 5 -1.60 -2.97 32.84
C MET A 5 -1.49 -3.39 31.37
N SER A 6 -1.17 -4.66 31.13
CA SER A 6 -1.28 -5.28 29.81
C SER A 6 -2.77 -5.46 29.50
N GLY A 7 -3.43 -4.39 29.06
CA GLY A 7 -4.66 -4.52 28.29
C GLY A 7 -4.35 -5.42 27.09
N PHE A 8 -5.21 -6.40 26.81
CA PHE A 8 -5.04 -7.35 25.71
C PHE A 8 -4.71 -6.62 24.40
N VAL A 9 -3.42 -6.55 24.04
CA VAL A 9 -2.99 -6.02 22.75
C VAL A 9 -3.20 -7.14 21.75
N GLN A 10 -4.16 -6.95 20.84
CA GLN A 10 -4.34 -7.86 19.71
C GLN A 10 -3.00 -7.94 18.96
N PRO A 11 -2.48 -9.14 18.66
CA PRO A 11 -1.23 -9.24 17.92
C PRO A 11 -1.37 -8.59 16.54
N ASN A 12 -0.41 -7.73 16.18
CA ASN A 12 -0.36 -7.06 14.88
C ASN A 12 -0.18 -8.03 13.70
N ILE A 13 0.22 -9.27 13.98
CA ILE A 13 0.39 -10.34 13.01
C ILE A 13 -0.25 -11.61 13.54
N VAL A 14 -1.16 -12.18 12.77
CA VAL A 14 -1.70 -13.53 12.97
C VAL A 14 -1.51 -14.26 11.64
N ASP A 15 -0.62 -15.27 11.56
CA ASP A 15 -0.27 -15.94 10.30
C ASP A 15 -0.66 -17.42 10.27
N ASP A 16 -1.95 -17.73 10.40
CA ASP A 16 -2.45 -19.12 10.43
C ASP A 16 -2.28 -19.85 9.07
N ALA A 17 -2.05 -19.11 8.00
CA ALA A 17 -1.76 -19.66 6.67
C ALA A 17 -0.25 -19.84 6.40
N HIS A 18 0.63 -19.39 7.31
CA HIS A 18 2.09 -19.46 7.18
C HIS A 18 2.63 -18.90 5.85
N ILE A 19 2.19 -17.69 5.49
CA ILE A 19 2.53 -17.06 4.21
C ILE A 19 3.22 -15.71 4.34
N ILE A 20 3.33 -15.14 5.54
CA ILE A 20 3.96 -13.84 5.75
C ILE A 20 5.46 -14.02 5.91
N ASP A 21 6.24 -13.40 5.03
CA ASP A 21 7.71 -13.44 5.07
C ASP A 21 8.29 -12.51 6.16
N LYS A 22 9.56 -12.75 6.54
CA LYS A 22 10.25 -11.98 7.59
C LYS A 22 10.30 -10.48 7.29
N GLN A 23 10.47 -10.10 6.03
CA GLN A 23 10.52 -8.69 5.63
C GLN A 23 9.17 -7.99 5.87
N THR A 24 8.08 -8.67 5.58
CA THR A 24 6.72 -8.18 5.81
C THR A 24 6.43 -8.12 7.31
N GLN A 25 6.83 -9.13 8.08
CA GLN A 25 6.69 -9.09 9.54
C GLN A 25 7.44 -7.90 10.15
N GLN A 26 8.68 -7.66 9.71
CA GLN A 26 9.49 -6.55 10.17
C GLN A 26 8.83 -5.20 9.84
N LEU A 27 8.35 -5.01 8.61
CA LEU A 27 7.60 -3.81 8.22
C LEU A 27 6.40 -3.56 9.14
N ILE A 28 5.60 -4.60 9.39
CA ILE A 28 4.38 -4.51 10.22
C ILE A 28 4.75 -4.10 11.64
N ASN A 29 5.74 -4.76 12.23
CA ASN A 29 6.15 -4.49 13.60
C ASN A 29 6.78 -3.09 13.74
N GLU A 30 7.66 -2.70 12.83
CA GLU A 30 8.34 -1.41 12.90
C GLU A 30 7.37 -0.22 12.79
N LYS A 31 6.40 -0.26 11.85
CA LYS A 31 5.42 0.82 11.72
C LYS A 31 4.46 0.88 12.91
N ASN A 32 3.95 -0.27 13.38
CA ASN A 32 3.08 -0.28 14.55
C ASN A 32 3.80 0.15 15.84
N ASN A 33 5.08 -0.21 16.01
CA ASN A 33 5.89 0.25 17.14
C ASN A 33 6.06 1.77 17.12
N ARG A 34 6.19 2.38 15.93
CA ARG A 34 6.21 3.84 15.80
C ARG A 34 4.89 4.46 16.23
N TYR A 35 3.75 3.85 15.88
CA TYR A 35 2.45 4.36 16.31
C TYR A 35 2.26 4.41 17.82
N LEU A 36 2.94 3.57 18.59
CA LEU A 36 2.91 3.65 20.06
C LEU A 36 3.42 4.98 20.60
N GLN A 37 4.22 5.72 19.81
CA GLN A 37 4.75 7.04 20.18
C GLN A 37 3.77 8.18 19.88
N ASN A 38 2.72 7.93 19.09
CA ASN A 38 1.73 8.94 18.74
C ASN A 38 0.61 8.98 19.78
N LYS A 39 -0.08 10.11 19.89
CA LYS A 39 -1.16 10.31 20.88
C LYS A 39 -2.32 9.35 20.68
N GLU A 40 -2.72 9.11 19.43
CA GLU A 40 -3.87 8.28 19.11
C GLU A 40 -3.52 6.79 19.13
N GLN A 41 -2.23 6.43 18.98
CA GLN A 41 -1.73 5.04 18.96
C GLN A 41 -2.50 4.11 18.00
N PRO A 42 -2.68 4.48 16.71
CA PRO A 42 -3.37 3.60 15.79
C PRO A 42 -2.59 2.29 15.56
N GLN A 43 -3.28 1.25 15.07
CA GLN A 43 -2.67 -0.05 14.77
C GLN A 43 -3.10 -0.55 13.39
N ILE A 44 -2.27 -1.40 12.79
CA ILE A 44 -2.58 -2.14 11.57
C ILE A 44 -2.28 -3.61 11.81
N ALA A 45 -3.33 -4.42 11.87
CA ALA A 45 -3.22 -5.86 12.05
C ALA A 45 -3.27 -6.59 10.70
N VAL A 46 -2.37 -7.54 10.49
CA VAL A 46 -2.38 -8.43 9.32
C VAL A 46 -2.70 -9.84 9.78
N ILE A 47 -3.81 -10.37 9.28
CA ILE A 47 -4.37 -11.66 9.69
C ILE A 47 -4.48 -12.56 8.47
N THR A 48 -3.84 -13.73 8.50
CA THR A 48 -3.98 -14.76 7.47
C THR A 48 -4.76 -15.94 8.02
N VAL A 49 -5.69 -16.47 7.22
CA VAL A 49 -6.52 -17.63 7.58
C VAL A 49 -6.65 -18.61 6.43
N LYS A 50 -6.82 -19.90 6.74
CA LYS A 50 -7.01 -20.96 5.74
C LYS A 50 -8.36 -20.87 5.00
N ARG A 51 -9.35 -20.19 5.57
CA ARG A 51 -10.61 -19.85 4.89
C ARG A 51 -11.13 -18.54 5.46
N LEU A 52 -11.53 -17.61 4.57
CA LEU A 52 -12.33 -16.44 4.93
C LEU A 52 -13.77 -16.91 5.25
N ASN A 53 -13.94 -17.62 6.37
CA ASN A 53 -15.25 -17.96 6.89
C ASN A 53 -15.53 -17.06 8.10
N LYS A 54 -16.51 -16.17 7.99
CA LYS A 54 -17.01 -15.29 9.07
C LYS A 54 -15.97 -14.37 9.74
N LEU A 55 -14.98 -13.86 9.00
CA LEU A 55 -14.17 -12.72 9.48
C LEU A 55 -14.92 -11.41 9.21
N THR A 56 -15.93 -11.16 10.03
CA THR A 56 -16.66 -9.89 10.08
C THR A 56 -17.35 -9.78 11.44
N PRO A 57 -17.66 -8.57 11.93
CA PRO A 57 -16.79 -7.64 12.61
C PRO A 57 -17.20 -7.49 14.07
N LYS A 58 -17.81 -8.52 14.70
CA LYS A 58 -18.35 -8.37 16.07
C LYS A 58 -17.28 -8.04 17.12
N HIS A 59 -16.04 -8.47 16.89
CA HIS A 59 -14.90 -8.11 17.74
C HIS A 59 -14.22 -6.79 17.31
N LEU A 60 -14.49 -6.27 16.11
CA LEU A 60 -13.91 -5.01 15.64
C LEU A 60 -14.51 -3.80 16.36
N ASP A 61 -15.77 -3.90 16.80
CA ASP A 61 -16.47 -2.80 17.48
C ASP A 61 -15.86 -2.46 18.86
N GLN A 62 -15.16 -3.40 19.48
CA GLN A 62 -14.47 -3.20 20.76
C GLN A 62 -13.07 -2.62 20.58
N ILE A 63 -12.51 -2.74 19.38
CA ILE A 63 -11.18 -2.23 19.04
C ILE A 63 -11.35 -0.83 18.44
N LYS A 64 -10.42 0.07 18.72
CA LYS A 64 -10.43 1.44 18.16
C LYS A 64 -9.17 1.68 17.33
N ARG A 65 -9.22 2.65 16.42
CA ARG A 65 -8.05 3.17 15.69
C ARG A 65 -7.25 2.09 14.97
N THR A 66 -7.92 1.04 14.49
CA THR A 66 -7.24 -0.13 13.92
C THR A 66 -7.73 -0.42 12.50
N ALA A 67 -6.79 -0.61 11.58
CA ALA A 67 -7.04 -1.20 10.27
C ALA A 67 -6.68 -2.69 10.29
N PHE A 68 -7.48 -3.50 9.61
CA PHE A 68 -7.27 -4.95 9.52
C PHE A 68 -7.10 -5.35 8.06
N ILE A 69 -6.00 -5.99 7.75
CA ILE A 69 -5.73 -6.60 6.45
C ILE A 69 -5.91 -8.10 6.63
N VAL A 70 -7.01 -8.62 6.10
CA VAL A 70 -7.39 -10.03 6.24
C VAL A 70 -7.10 -10.76 4.93
N VAL A 71 -6.27 -11.80 5.01
CA VAL A 71 -5.88 -12.65 3.90
C VAL A 71 -6.48 -14.04 4.08
N GLY A 72 -7.41 -14.42 3.21
CA GLY A 72 -7.88 -15.81 3.14
C GLY A 72 -7.12 -16.60 2.09
N GLN A 73 -6.56 -17.74 2.48
CA GLN A 73 -5.88 -18.68 1.58
C GLN A 73 -6.62 -20.01 1.48
N LYS A 74 -7.37 -20.23 0.40
CA LYS A 74 -8.01 -21.52 0.09
C LYS A 74 -7.25 -22.21 -1.03
N GLY A 75 -6.40 -23.17 -0.67
CA GLY A 75 -5.49 -23.81 -1.62
C GLY A 75 -4.58 -22.76 -2.27
N LYS A 76 -4.57 -22.68 -3.61
CA LYS A 76 -3.79 -21.70 -4.37
C LYS A 76 -4.45 -20.32 -4.52
N LYS A 77 -5.70 -20.16 -4.08
CA LYS A 77 -6.45 -18.91 -4.19
C LYS A 77 -6.25 -18.07 -2.93
N ARG A 78 -5.86 -16.81 -3.12
CA ARG A 78 -5.73 -15.80 -2.07
C ARG A 78 -6.73 -14.68 -2.31
N ASN A 79 -7.37 -14.23 -1.23
CA ASN A 79 -8.24 -13.07 -1.25
C ASN A 79 -7.84 -12.14 -0.10
N VAL A 80 -7.72 -10.86 -0.37
CA VAL A 80 -7.31 -9.84 0.60
C VAL A 80 -8.43 -8.85 0.78
N GLN A 81 -8.80 -8.59 2.02
CA GLN A 81 -9.84 -7.64 2.40
C GLN A 81 -9.29 -6.66 3.43
N ILE A 82 -9.75 -5.42 3.35
CA ILE A 82 -9.39 -4.36 4.29
C ILE A 82 -10.64 -4.02 5.10
N TYR A 83 -10.50 -4.03 6.42
CA TYR A 83 -11.49 -3.53 7.35
C TYR A 83 -10.87 -2.43 8.21
N SER A 84 -11.72 -1.63 8.84
CA SER A 84 -11.30 -0.60 9.75
C SER A 84 -12.33 -0.44 10.86
N THR A 85 -11.86 0.05 12.00
CA THR A 85 -12.74 0.50 13.07
C THR A 85 -13.51 1.75 12.63
N LYS A 86 -14.65 2.02 13.27
CA LYS A 86 -15.59 3.08 12.87
C LYS A 86 -14.93 4.46 12.75
N ASP A 87 -13.98 4.76 13.62
CA ASP A 87 -13.25 6.03 13.66
C ASP A 87 -12.28 6.25 12.48
N LEU A 88 -11.94 5.19 11.74
CA LEU A 88 -11.11 5.24 10.53
C LEU A 88 -11.93 5.11 9.24
N HIS A 89 -13.27 5.12 9.31
CA HIS A 89 -14.12 4.89 8.13
C HIS A 89 -13.89 5.92 7.01
N ALA A 90 -13.64 7.19 7.37
CA ALA A 90 -13.37 8.25 6.40
C ALA A 90 -12.11 7.96 5.56
N ALA A 91 -11.07 7.37 6.16
CA ALA A 91 -9.85 6.96 5.48
C ALA A 91 -10.04 5.68 4.63
N PHE A 92 -10.91 4.78 5.08
CA PHE A 92 -11.13 3.45 4.49
C PHE A 92 -12.55 3.27 3.91
N THR A 93 -12.95 4.18 3.03
CA THR A 93 -14.18 4.04 2.24
C THR A 93 -14.17 2.75 1.40
N ALA A 94 -15.33 2.33 0.90
CA ALA A 94 -15.41 1.16 0.01
C ALA A 94 -14.52 1.36 -1.25
N GLU A 95 -14.50 2.58 -1.78
CA GLU A 95 -13.68 2.94 -2.93
C GLU A 95 -12.19 2.92 -2.62
N SER A 96 -11.75 3.55 -1.52
CA SER A 96 -10.32 3.61 -1.18
C SER A 96 -9.75 2.21 -0.95
N ARG A 97 -10.48 1.34 -0.23
CA ARG A 97 -10.12 -0.06 -0.03
C ARG A 97 -9.99 -0.82 -1.34
N MET A 98 -10.97 -0.66 -2.24
CA MET A 98 -10.94 -1.30 -3.55
C MET A 98 -9.75 -0.84 -4.40
N ASN A 99 -9.45 0.46 -4.39
CA ASN A 99 -8.33 1.03 -5.17
C ASN A 99 -6.97 0.54 -4.65
N ILE A 100 -6.78 0.46 -3.33
CA ILE A 100 -5.58 -0.13 -2.71
C ILE A 100 -5.37 -1.56 -3.19
N ILE A 101 -6.40 -2.41 -3.09
CA ILE A 101 -6.31 -3.82 -3.49
C ILE A 101 -6.08 -3.96 -5.01
N ARG A 102 -6.71 -3.10 -5.82
CA ARG A 102 -6.54 -3.10 -7.28
C ARG A 102 -5.10 -2.77 -7.67
N ALA A 103 -4.48 -1.77 -7.02
CA ALA A 103 -3.13 -1.32 -7.30
C ALA A 103 -2.05 -2.40 -7.08
N ALA A 104 -2.29 -3.35 -6.17
CA ALA A 104 -1.44 -4.51 -5.90
C ALA A 104 -1.99 -5.84 -6.46
N SER A 105 -3.03 -5.81 -7.29
CA SER A 105 -3.80 -7.02 -7.62
C SER A 105 -3.00 -8.09 -8.38
N LYS A 106 -1.96 -7.71 -9.13
CA LYS A 106 -1.09 -8.66 -9.84
C LYS A 106 -0.28 -9.47 -8.82
N GLU A 107 0.37 -8.80 -7.89
CA GLU A 107 1.18 -9.37 -6.83
C GLU A 107 0.31 -10.21 -5.87
N LEU A 108 -0.84 -9.69 -5.46
CA LEU A 108 -1.76 -10.37 -4.52
C LEU A 108 -2.38 -11.66 -5.07
N ARG A 109 -2.45 -11.82 -6.39
CA ARG A 109 -2.91 -13.05 -7.06
C ARG A 109 -1.79 -14.07 -7.26
N SER A 110 -0.54 -13.70 -6.98
CA SER A 110 0.60 -14.59 -7.18
C SER A 110 0.57 -15.76 -6.20
N GLN A 111 0.88 -16.95 -6.72
CA GLN A 111 1.08 -18.16 -5.92
C GLN A 111 2.47 -18.17 -5.24
N LYS A 112 3.43 -17.41 -5.76
CA LYS A 112 4.76 -17.28 -5.16
C LYS A 112 4.65 -16.40 -3.91
N ASN A 113 5.06 -16.91 -2.76
CA ASN A 113 4.97 -16.17 -1.48
C ASN A 113 5.75 -14.85 -1.55
N SER A 114 6.90 -14.81 -2.20
CA SER A 114 7.70 -13.58 -2.34
C SER A 114 6.93 -12.46 -3.07
N GLU A 115 6.34 -12.77 -4.24
CA GLU A 115 5.53 -11.82 -5.00
C GLU A 115 4.25 -11.43 -4.25
N PHE A 116 3.61 -12.40 -3.60
CA PHE A 116 2.44 -12.10 -2.76
C PHE A 116 2.78 -11.14 -1.62
N ASN A 117 3.89 -11.37 -0.91
CA ASN A 117 4.34 -10.50 0.17
C ASN A 117 4.73 -9.11 -0.33
N LYS A 118 5.26 -8.98 -1.56
CA LYS A 118 5.46 -7.66 -2.18
C LYS A 118 4.14 -6.89 -2.30
N GLY A 119 3.07 -7.56 -2.75
CA GLY A 119 1.72 -6.99 -2.79
C GLY A 119 1.17 -6.68 -1.40
N LEU A 120 1.37 -7.58 -0.43
CA LEU A 120 0.90 -7.40 0.95
C LEU A 120 1.59 -6.22 1.64
N ARG A 121 2.91 -6.04 1.45
CA ARG A 121 3.64 -4.86 1.91
C ARG A 121 3.10 -3.58 1.29
N PHE A 122 2.77 -3.57 0.00
CA PHE A 122 2.14 -2.42 -0.63
C PHE A 122 0.79 -2.09 0.02
N VAL A 123 -0.08 -3.09 0.24
CA VAL A 123 -1.37 -2.89 0.92
C VAL A 123 -1.18 -2.36 2.34
N PHE A 124 -0.21 -2.89 3.08
CA PHE A 124 0.12 -2.42 4.42
C PHE A 124 0.55 -0.95 4.43
N ARG A 125 1.53 -0.60 3.59
CA ARG A 125 2.01 0.79 3.45
C ARG A 125 0.88 1.74 3.04
N ALA A 126 0.00 1.31 2.15
CA ALA A 126 -1.17 2.09 1.75
C ALA A 126 -2.13 2.36 2.92
N CYS A 127 -2.38 1.34 3.76
CA CYS A 127 -3.19 1.51 4.97
C CYS A 127 -2.51 2.47 5.96
N ALA A 128 -1.20 2.34 6.13
CA ALA A 128 -0.42 3.22 6.99
C ALA A 128 -0.48 4.68 6.52
N THR A 129 -0.33 4.93 5.23
CA THR A 129 -0.44 6.26 4.65
C THR A 129 -1.82 6.87 4.85
N LYS A 130 -2.89 6.09 4.68
CA LYS A 130 -4.26 6.59 4.92
C LYS A 130 -4.50 6.93 6.40
N ILE A 131 -3.94 6.15 7.34
CA ILE A 131 -3.98 6.45 8.78
C ILE A 131 -3.18 7.72 9.10
N ASP A 132 -1.98 7.85 8.56
CA ASP A 132 -1.11 9.00 8.82
C ASP A 132 -1.73 10.28 8.28
N MET A 133 -2.33 10.25 7.09
CA MET A 133 -3.09 11.38 6.55
C MET A 133 -4.32 11.72 7.40
N GLN A 134 -5.05 10.72 7.88
CA GLN A 134 -6.26 10.91 8.71
C GLN A 134 -5.94 11.60 10.05
N TYR A 135 -4.82 11.26 10.67
CA TYR A 135 -4.36 11.87 11.92
C TYR A 135 -3.33 13.00 11.72
N GLN A 136 -3.05 13.38 10.47
CA GLN A 136 -2.10 14.43 10.11
C GLN A 136 -0.68 14.19 10.63
N TYR A 137 -0.25 12.93 10.68
CA TYR A 137 1.13 12.57 11.01
C TYR A 137 2.06 12.78 9.81
N SER A 138 3.34 13.01 10.09
CA SER A 138 4.37 13.05 9.05
C SER A 138 4.58 11.66 8.44
N LEU A 139 4.51 11.58 7.11
CA LEU A 139 4.82 10.36 6.36
C LEU A 139 6.29 9.94 6.54
N ASP A 140 6.54 8.64 6.46
CA ASP A 140 7.86 8.06 6.64
C ASP A 140 8.20 6.96 5.61
N LYS A 141 9.32 6.25 5.83
CA LYS A 141 9.79 5.18 4.92
C LYS A 141 8.83 3.98 4.79
N TYR A 142 7.86 3.86 5.70
CA TYR A 142 6.82 2.84 5.69
C TYR A 142 5.52 3.33 5.03
N ASP A 143 5.47 4.58 4.59
CA ASP A 143 4.37 5.13 3.81
C ASP A 143 4.63 5.01 2.32
N LEU A 144 3.58 5.18 1.53
CA LEU A 144 3.66 5.24 0.08
C LEU A 144 4.31 6.55 -0.37
N SER A 145 5.15 6.47 -1.40
CA SER A 145 5.60 7.65 -2.11
C SER A 145 4.43 8.33 -2.82
N GLN A 146 4.61 9.59 -3.25
CA GLN A 146 3.58 10.30 -4.00
C GLN A 146 3.17 9.54 -5.27
N SER A 147 4.12 8.97 -6.01
CA SER A 147 3.82 8.20 -7.22
C SER A 147 3.05 6.90 -6.94
N GLU A 148 3.28 6.27 -5.78
CA GLU A 148 2.51 5.11 -5.34
C GLU A 148 1.09 5.50 -4.91
N GLN A 149 0.94 6.66 -4.26
CA GLN A 149 -0.38 7.23 -3.91
C GLN A 149 -1.19 7.57 -5.17
N ASP A 150 -0.55 8.22 -6.16
CA ASP A 150 -1.18 8.58 -7.43
C ASP A 150 -1.67 7.33 -8.19
N LYS A 151 -0.96 6.21 -8.08
CA LYS A 151 -1.38 4.92 -8.65
C LYS A 151 -2.68 4.39 -8.02
N ILE A 152 -2.92 4.69 -6.73
CA ILE A 152 -4.14 4.31 -6.02
C ILE A 152 -5.27 5.27 -6.38
N ASP A 153 -5.02 6.57 -6.36
CA ASP A 153 -6.06 7.59 -6.58
C ASP A 153 -6.46 7.67 -8.06
N HIS A 154 -5.54 7.40 -8.98
CA HIS A 154 -5.77 7.46 -10.42
C HIS A 154 -5.30 6.19 -11.15
N PRO A 155 -5.96 5.03 -10.93
CA PRO A 155 -5.53 3.75 -11.46
C PRO A 155 -5.51 3.66 -13.00
N ARG A 156 -6.09 4.66 -13.71
CA ARG A 156 -6.09 4.75 -15.19
C ARG A 156 -5.16 5.84 -15.76
N ARG A 157 -4.50 6.69 -14.95
CA ARG A 157 -3.75 7.88 -15.44
C ARG A 157 -2.23 7.76 -15.43
N VAL A 158 -1.66 6.60 -15.07
CA VAL A 158 -0.20 6.39 -14.99
C VAL A 158 0.56 6.57 -16.32
N ALA A 159 -0.11 6.89 -17.43
CA ALA A 159 0.51 7.17 -18.73
C ALA A 159 0.85 8.66 -18.98
N LEU A 160 0.30 9.61 -18.22
CA LEU A 160 0.40 11.03 -18.59
C LEU A 160 1.79 11.67 -18.40
N PRO A 161 2.50 11.55 -17.27
CA PRO A 161 3.79 12.21 -17.12
C PRO A 161 4.89 11.59 -18.01
N ILE A 162 4.80 10.29 -18.31
CA ILE A 162 5.74 9.61 -19.22
C ILE A 162 5.50 10.02 -20.67
N ALA A 163 4.24 10.12 -21.11
CA ALA A 163 3.92 10.58 -22.46
C ALA A 163 4.38 12.03 -22.69
N LEU A 164 4.20 12.91 -21.70
CA LEU A 164 4.63 14.30 -21.78
C LEU A 164 6.16 14.44 -21.85
N ALA A 165 6.90 13.64 -21.05
CA ALA A 165 8.36 13.58 -21.13
C ALA A 165 8.86 13.08 -22.50
N LEU A 166 8.22 12.06 -23.08
CA LEU A 166 8.57 11.55 -24.42
C LEU A 166 8.30 12.58 -25.52
N VAL A 167 7.21 13.34 -25.45
CA VAL A 167 6.93 14.41 -26.42
C VAL A 167 7.99 15.50 -26.36
N VAL A 168 8.40 15.93 -25.16
CA VAL A 168 9.48 16.93 -25.01
C VAL A 168 10.80 16.42 -25.59
N ILE A 169 11.16 15.16 -25.35
CA ILE A 169 12.37 14.55 -25.92
C ILE A 169 12.31 14.49 -27.45
N VAL A 170 11.17 14.05 -28.02
CA VAL A 170 11.00 13.96 -29.48
C VAL A 170 11.08 15.32 -30.15
N VAL A 171 10.48 16.36 -29.56
CA VAL A 171 10.55 17.74 -30.07
C VAL A 171 11.96 18.30 -29.96
N ALA A 172 12.66 18.07 -28.84
CA ALA A 172 14.05 18.50 -28.67
C ALA A 172 15.00 17.83 -29.68
N LEU A 173 14.83 16.53 -29.91
CA LEU A 173 15.59 15.79 -30.92
C LEU A 173 15.30 16.31 -32.34
N MET A 174 14.03 16.52 -32.69
CA MET A 174 13.67 17.11 -33.99
C MET A 174 14.29 18.48 -34.21
N TYR A 175 14.29 19.34 -33.18
CA TYR A 175 14.90 20.66 -33.26
C TYR A 175 16.42 20.57 -33.44
N PHE A 176 17.08 19.69 -32.70
CA PHE A 176 18.53 19.48 -32.79
C PHE A 176 18.95 18.93 -34.16
N PHE A 177 18.23 17.93 -34.70
CA PHE A 177 18.50 17.38 -36.03
C PHE A 177 18.23 18.39 -37.16
N ARG A 178 17.17 19.20 -37.05
CA ARG A 178 16.92 20.29 -38.01
C ARG A 178 18.04 21.34 -37.99
N ARG A 179 18.53 21.70 -36.80
CA ARG A 179 19.64 22.65 -36.65
C ARG A 179 20.94 22.13 -37.26
N ILE A 180 21.27 20.85 -37.06
CA ILE A 180 22.45 20.23 -37.68
C ILE A 180 22.33 20.19 -39.20
N ARG A 181 21.15 19.83 -39.73
CA ARG A 181 20.91 19.78 -41.19
C ARG A 181 20.97 21.15 -41.85
N SER A 182 20.49 22.20 -41.17
CA SER A 182 20.57 23.58 -41.68
C SER A 182 22.00 24.15 -41.72
N ASN A 183 22.92 23.59 -40.95
CA ASN A 183 24.32 24.03 -40.89
C ASN A 183 25.26 23.25 -41.83
N ASN A 184 24.72 22.40 -42.71
CA ASN A 184 25.50 21.63 -43.68
C ASN A 184 25.29 22.18 -45.12
N PRO A 185 26.11 23.13 -45.60
CA PRO A 185 25.95 23.73 -46.93
C PRO A 185 26.40 22.83 -48.11
N ASN A 186 26.82 21.59 -47.88
CA ASN A 186 27.37 20.72 -48.94
C ASN A 186 26.42 19.58 -49.33
N SER A 187 25.38 19.89 -50.09
CA SER A 187 24.72 18.90 -50.96
C SER A 187 24.21 19.55 -52.26
N ARG A 188 25.13 20.16 -52.99
CA ARG A 188 25.02 20.37 -54.44
C ARG A 188 26.34 19.89 -55.07
N GLN A 189 26.34 18.64 -55.49
CA GLN A 189 27.00 18.21 -56.72
C GLN A 189 25.90 17.65 -57.62
#